data_AF-R9M784-F1
#
_entry.id   AF-R9M784-F1
#
_cell.length_a   1.000
_cell.length_b   1.000
_cell.length_c   1.000
_cell.angle_alpha   90.00
_cell.angle_beta   90.00
_cell.angle_gamma   90.00
#
_symmetry.space_group_name_H-M   'P 1'
#
loop_
_entity.id
_entity.type
_entity.pdbx_description
1 polymer ?
#
loop_
_entity_poly.entity_id
_entity_poly.type
_entity_poly.pdbx_seq_one_letter_code
_entity_poly.pdbx_strand_id
1 'polypeptide(L)' 'MEIGKRLKALRKELKASQEKAARAIDITARNYYRVESGEGLPVLCALADRFQVNADYLLGRTGVREMLPSSVQGEDVP' A
#
# COMPACT_ATOMS: atom_id res chain seq x y z
N MET A 1 9.97 3.93 2.70
CA MET A 1 8.90 3.70 1.70
C MET A 1 7.60 4.37 2.15
N GLU A 2 6.81 4.86 1.21
CA GLU A 2 5.59 5.62 1.48
C GLU A 2 4.46 4.78 2.12
N ILE A 3 4.30 3.50 1.76
CA ILE A 3 3.24 2.64 2.34
C ILE A 3 3.36 2.52 3.87
N GLY A 4 4.58 2.37 4.42
CA GLY A 4 4.77 2.14 5.85
C GLY A 4 4.30 3.32 6.69
N LYS A 5 4.55 4.54 6.18
CA LYS A 5 4.06 5.80 6.77
C LYS A 5 2.53 5.86 6.72
N ARG A 6 1.93 5.54 5.56
CA ARG A 6 0.46 5.55 5.38
C ARG A 6 -0.24 4.54 6.28
N LEU A 7 0.27 3.30 6.37
CA LEU A 7 -0.28 2.28 7.27
C LEU A 7 -0.18 2.69 8.74
N LYS A 8 0.96 3.27 9.15
CA LYS A 8 1.14 3.80 10.50
C LYS A 8 0.16 4.92 10.82
N ALA A 9 -0.15 5.80 9.86
CA ALA A 9 -1.14 6.85 10.03
C ALA A 9 -2.55 6.27 10.22
N LEU A 10 -3.01 5.41 9.31
CA LEU A 10 -4.32 4.74 9.38
C LEU A 10 -4.50 3.95 10.69
N ARG A 11 -3.46 3.22 11.12
CA ARG A 11 -3.51 2.50 12.40
C ARG A 11 -3.73 3.43 13.59
N LYS A 12 -3.08 4.60 13.59
CA LYS A 12 -3.20 5.60 14.66
C LYS A 12 -4.57 6.27 14.64
N GLU A 13 -5.17 6.52 13.47
CA GLU A 13 -6.55 7.01 13.33
C GLU A 13 -7.55 6.06 14.00
N LEU A 14 -7.33 4.75 13.83
CA LEU A 14 -8.10 3.69 14.50
C LEU A 14 -7.73 3.45 15.97
N LYS A 15 -6.80 4.24 16.53
CA LYS A 15 -6.27 4.10 17.90
C LYS A 15 -5.81 2.67 18.23
N ALA A 16 -5.23 1.97 17.25
CA ALA A 16 -4.79 0.59 17.40
C ALA A 16 -3.28 0.48 17.67
N SER A 17 -2.89 -0.46 18.55
CA SER A 17 -1.49 -0.89 18.64
C SER A 17 -1.11 -1.74 17.42
N GLN A 18 0.20 -1.94 17.18
CA GLN A 18 0.66 -2.81 16.10
C GLN A 18 0.16 -4.26 16.31
N GLU A 19 0.11 -4.74 17.55
CA GLU A 19 -0.41 -6.07 17.88
C GLU A 19 -1.92 -6.18 17.61
N LYS A 20 -2.69 -5.13 17.94
CA LYS A 20 -4.13 -5.13 17.67
C LYS A 20 -4.41 -5.13 16.16
N ALA A 21 -3.68 -4.34 15.40
CA ALA A 21 -3.79 -4.29 13.94
C ALA A 21 -3.36 -5.63 13.29
N ALA A 22 -2.27 -6.24 13.78
CA ALA A 22 -1.80 -7.53 13.31
C ALA A 22 -2.83 -8.66 13.54
N ARG A 23 -3.41 -8.72 14.75
CA ARG A 23 -4.48 -9.69 15.06
C ARG A 23 -5.72 -9.52 14.19
N ALA A 24 -6.08 -8.29 13.82
CA ALA A 24 -7.27 -8.02 13.01
C ALA A 24 -7.18 -8.58 11.58
N ILE A 25 -5.97 -8.85 11.09
CA ILE A 25 -5.71 -9.40 9.75
C ILE A 25 -4.96 -10.75 9.81
N ASP A 26 -4.96 -11.39 10.98
CA ASP A 26 -4.35 -12.70 11.23
C ASP A 26 -2.87 -12.83 10.84
N ILE A 27 -2.06 -11.82 11.21
CA ILE A 27 -0.59 -11.89 11.08
C ILE A 27 0.11 -11.67 12.42
N THR A 28 1.39 -12.03 12.49
CA THR A 28 2.21 -11.76 13.68
C THR A 28 2.52 -10.27 13.80
N ALA A 29 2.64 -9.76 15.03
CA ALA A 29 3.04 -8.38 15.30
C ALA A 29 4.40 -8.03 14.67
N ARG A 30 5.33 -9.00 14.61
CA ARG A 30 6.63 -8.86 13.92
C ARG A 30 6.45 -8.61 12.42
N ASN A 31 5.59 -9.36 11.75
CA ASN A 31 5.33 -9.15 10.33
C ASN A 31 4.68 -7.78 10.10
N TYR A 32 3.72 -7.40 10.94
CA TYR A 32 3.09 -6.09 10.87
C TYR A 32 4.10 -4.94 11.07
N TYR A 33 5.01 -5.05 12.04
CA TYR A 33 6.11 -4.09 12.25
C TYR A 33 7.00 -3.95 11.01
N ARG A 34 7.42 -5.06 10.39
CA ARG A 34 8.26 -5.05 9.18
C ARG A 34 7.57 -4.34 8.01
N VAL A 35 6.25 -4.49 7.90
CA VAL A 35 5.46 -3.76 6.91
C VAL A 35 5.46 -2.26 7.21
N GLU A 36 5.19 -1.84 8.45
CA GLU A 36 5.23 -0.41 8.81
C GLU A 36 6.65 0.20 8.72
N SER A 37 7.70 -0.58 8.98
CA SER A 37 9.09 -0.13 8.88
C SER A 37 9.62 -0.07 7.45
N GLY A 38 8.89 -0.61 6.47
CA GLY A 38 9.32 -0.63 5.07
C GLY A 38 10.20 -1.83 4.69
N GLU A 39 10.46 -2.75 5.62
CA GLU A 39 11.30 -3.94 5.45
C GLU A 39 10.56 -5.15 4.84
N GLY A 40 9.25 -5.02 4.60
CA GLY A 40 8.40 -6.07 4.05
C GLY A 40 7.41 -5.59 2.99
N LEU A 41 7.65 -4.41 2.41
CA LEU A 41 6.76 -3.80 1.43
C LEU A 41 6.78 -4.55 0.09
N PRO A 42 5.64 -4.67 -0.59
CA PRO A 42 5.24 -5.91 -1.23
C PRO A 42 5.92 -6.06 -2.58
N VAL A 43 6.40 -7.27 -2.86
CA VAL A 43 6.75 -7.74 -4.21
C VAL A 43 5.65 -7.37 -5.22
N LEU A 44 4.39 -7.38 -4.80
CA LEU A 44 3.23 -6.92 -5.57
C LEU A 44 3.33 -5.47 -6.08
N CYS A 45 3.78 -4.52 -5.27
CA CYS A 45 3.99 -3.14 -5.74
C CYS A 45 5.11 -3.10 -6.77
N ALA A 46 6.22 -3.78 -6.50
CA ALA A 46 7.33 -3.86 -7.46
C ALA A 46 6.92 -4.55 -8.77
N LEU A 47 6.05 -5.56 -8.72
CA LEU A 47 5.48 -6.21 -9.90
C LEU A 47 4.53 -5.26 -10.65
N ALA A 48 3.66 -4.56 -9.94
CA ALA A 48 2.76 -3.56 -10.52
C ALA A 48 3.55 -2.45 -11.24
N ASP A 49 4.60 -1.94 -10.60
CA ASP A 49 5.52 -0.95 -11.18
C ASP A 49 6.28 -1.54 -12.38
N ARG A 50 6.79 -2.77 -12.27
CA ARG A 50 7.55 -3.43 -13.35
C ARG A 50 6.71 -3.70 -14.60
N PHE A 51 5.42 -3.95 -14.45
CA PHE A 51 4.49 -4.18 -15.56
C PHE A 51 3.67 -2.93 -15.93
N GLN A 52 3.85 -1.82 -15.20
CA GLN A 52 3.11 -0.57 -15.38
C GLN A 52 1.59 -0.79 -15.35
N VAL A 53 1.13 -1.53 -14.33
CA VAL A 53 -0.28 -1.84 -14.12
C VAL A 53 -0.76 -1.39 -12.75
N ASN A 54 -2.08 -1.25 -12.60
CA ASN A 54 -2.71 -1.06 -11.31
C ASN A 54 -2.44 -2.27 -10.39
N ALA A 55 -2.06 -2.05 -9.13
CA ALA A 55 -1.88 -3.15 -8.17
C ALA A 55 -3.19 -3.94 -7.94
N ASP A 56 -4.34 -3.27 -7.97
CA ASP A 56 -5.65 -3.93 -7.85
C ASP A 56 -5.98 -4.82 -9.05
N TYR A 57 -5.39 -4.56 -10.23
CA TYR A 57 -5.49 -5.45 -11.39
C TYR A 57 -4.77 -6.77 -11.13
N LEU A 58 -3.55 -6.72 -10.59
CA LEU A 58 -2.80 -7.93 -10.20
C LEU A 58 -3.51 -8.71 -9.08
N LEU A 59 -4.19 -8.00 -8.18
CA LEU A 59 -4.97 -8.61 -7.10
C LEU A 59 -6.35 -9.12 -7.55
N GLY A 60 -6.74 -8.91 -8.81
CA GLY A 60 -8.05 -9.32 -9.33
C GLY A 60 -9.23 -8.55 -8.72
N ARG A 61 -8.99 -7.39 -8.12
CA ARG A 61 -10.03 -6.52 -7.52
C ARG A 61 -10.68 -5.59 -8.54
N THR A 62 -10.04 -5.40 -9.68
CA THR A 62 -10.54 -4.57 -10.79
C THR A 62 -10.08 -5.13 -12.14
N GLY A 63 -10.87 -4.88 -13.19
CA GLY A 63 -10.47 -5.12 -14.58
C GLY A 63 -9.65 -3.97 -15.18
N VAL A 64 -9.46 -2.86 -14.46
CA VAL A 64 -8.70 -1.70 -14.93
C VAL A 64 -7.22 -1.99 -14.84
N ARG A 65 -6.59 -2.30 -15.98
CA ARG A 65 -5.15 -2.59 -16.07
C ARG A 65 -4.28 -1.38 -15.80
N GLU A 66 -4.64 -0.22 -16.34
CA GLU A 66 -3.83 0.98 -16.28
C GLU A 66 -3.79 1.54 -14.85
N MET A 67 -2.64 2.08 -14.45
CA MET A 67 -2.60 2.87 -13.23
C MET A 67 -3.57 4.04 -13.38
N LEU A 68 -4.30 4.37 -12.30
CA LEU A 68 -5.02 5.64 -12.24
C LEU A 68 -4.03 6.74 -12.66
N PRO A 69 -4.40 7.65 -13.57
CA PRO A 69 -3.51 8.73 -13.95
C PRO A 69 -3.06 9.40 -12.66
N SER A 70 -1.74 9.51 -12.49
CA SER A 70 -1.17 10.27 -11.38
C SER A 70 -1.89 11.61 -11.35
N SER A 71 -2.44 12.00 -10.21
CA SER A 71 -3.17 13.26 -10.05
C SER A 71 -2.30 14.51 -10.21
N VAL A 72 -1.17 14.43 -10.91
CA VAL A 72 -0.49 15.54 -11.58
C VAL A 72 -1.13 15.75 -12.95
N GLN A 73 -2.33 16.31 -12.96
CA GLN A 73 -2.80 17.14 -14.06
C GLN A 73 -3.27 18.45 -13.43
N GLY A 74 -2.39 19.43 -13.48
CA GLY A 74 -2.58 20.73 -12.87
C GLY A 74 -1.25 21.44 -12.71
N GLU A 75 -0.55 21.67 -13.83
CA GLU A 75 0.13 22.94 -14.12
C GLU A 75 0.67 22.87 -15.56
N ASP A 76 0.26 23.89 -16.34
CA ASP A 76 0.69 24.28 -17.68
C ASP A 76 0.38 23.34 -18.87
N VAL A 77 -0.85 23.47 -19.38
CA VAL A 77 -1.11 23.39 -20.82
C VAL A 77 -1.03 24.82 -21.36
N PRO A 78 -0.22 25.12 -22.40
CA PRO A 78 -0.12 26.46 -22.98
C PRO A 78 -1.43 26.95 -23.59
#